data_AF-A0A1F4VF29-F1
#
_entry.id   AF-A0A1F4VF29-F1
#
_cell.length_a   1.000
_cell.length_b   1.000
_cell.length_c   1.000
_cell.angle_alpha   90.00
_cell.angle_beta   90.00
_cell.angle_gamma   90.00
#
_symmetry.space_group_name_H-M   'P 1'
#
loop_
_entity.id
_entity.type
_entity.pdbx_description
1 polymer ?
#
loop_
_entity_poly.entity_id
_entity_poly.type
_entity_poly.pdbx_seq_one_letter_code
_entity_poly.pdbx_strand_id
1 'polypeptide(L)' 'MKPLHIVACLLVWVGALNWGLVGLFDLNLVNMLLGAWPVVEKVVYILVGAAAVYEIVTHKQNCKLCSS' A
#
# COMPACT_ATOMS: atom_id res chain seq x y z
N MET A 1 -13.36 -6.01 12.34
CA MET A 1 -12.32 -5.72 11.34
C MET A 1 -11.15 -6.62 11.68
N LYS A 2 -10.71 -7.50 10.79
CA LYS A 2 -9.52 -8.31 11.07
C LYS A 2 -8.30 -7.37 11.08
N PRO A 3 -7.38 -7.44 12.06
CA PRO A 3 -6.24 -6.53 12.13
C PRO A 3 -5.40 -6.54 10.85
N LEU A 4 -5.28 -7.70 10.20
CA LEU A 4 -4.59 -7.86 8.92
C LEU A 4 -5.20 -7.04 7.78
N HIS A 5 -6.53 -6.88 7.76
CA HIS A 5 -7.24 -6.07 6.75
C HIS A 5 -6.93 -4.57 6.90
N ILE A 6 -6.83 -4.08 8.14
CA ILE A 6 -6.48 -2.67 8.39
C ILE A 6 -5.05 -2.38 7.92
N VAL A 7 -4.11 -3.26 8.26
CA VAL A 7 -2.70 -3.12 7.88
C VAL A 7 -2.54 -3.18 6.35
N ALA A 8 -3.20 -4.12 5.69
CA ALA A 8 -3.16 -4.24 4.23
C ALA A 8 -3.78 -3.00 3.54
N CYS A 9 -4.94 -2.53 3.99
CA CYS A 9 -5.57 -1.32 3.46
C CYS A 9 -4.64 -0.09 3.60
N LEU A 10 -3.97 0.06 4.75
CA LEU A 10 -3.05 1.16 5.01
C LEU A 10 -1.80 1.09 4.11
N LEU A 11 -1.22 -0.10 3.91
CA LEU A 11 -0.12 -0.33 2.95
C LEU A 11 -0.53 0.05 1.52
N VAL A 12 -1.74 -0.31 1.10
CA VAL A 12 -2.27 0.04 -0.23
C VAL A 12 -2.43 1.55 -0.38
N TRP A 13 -2.94 2.25 0.64
CA TRP A 13 -3.09 3.70 0.61
C TRP A 13 -1.74 4.42 0.53
N VAL A 14 -0.76 3.99 1.32
CA VAL A 14 0.60 4.53 1.27
C VAL A 14 1.21 4.32 -0.12
N GLY A 15 1.03 3.12 -0.69
CA GLY A 15 1.44 2.82 -2.06
C GLY A 15 0.80 3.74 -3.09
N ALA A 16 -0.51 3.89 -3.05
CA ALA A 16 -1.27 4.73 -3.98
C ALA A 16 -0.86 6.22 -3.88
N LEU A 17 -0.66 6.73 -2.66
CA LEU A 17 -0.18 8.09 -2.44
C LEU A 17 1.24 8.28 -2.99
N ASN A 18 2.15 7.34 -2.76
CA ASN A 18 3.50 7.40 -3.31
C ASN A 18 3.48 7.43 -4.84
N TRP A 19 2.73 6.53 -5.48
CA TRP A 19 2.60 6.53 -6.95
C TRP A 19 1.92 7.79 -7.49
N GLY A 20 0.93 8.34 -6.79
CA GLY A 20 0.31 9.61 -7.15
C GLY A 20 1.28 10.79 -7.10
N LEU A 21 2.14 10.85 -6.07
CA LEU A 21 3.15 11.90 -5.93
C LEU A 21 4.29 11.76 -6.95
N VAL A 22 4.71 10.52 -7.24
CA VAL A 22 5.67 10.25 -8.33
C VAL A 22 5.08 10.67 -9.67
N GLY A 23 3.82 10.33 -9.97
CA GLY A 23 3.20 10.67 -11.25
C GLY A 23 2.91 12.17 -11.44
N LEU A 24 2.58 12.90 -10.37
CA LEU A 24 2.24 14.33 -10.45
C LEU A 24 3.43 15.27 -10.28
N PHE A 25 4.40 14.90 -9.45
CA PHE A 25 5.47 15.80 -9.01
C PHE A 25 6.87 15.17 -9.10
N ASP A 26 7.00 13.94 -9.62
CA ASP A 26 8.25 13.16 -9.58
C ASP A 26 8.80 12.97 -8.14
N LEU A 27 7.91 13.05 -7.15
CA LEU A 27 8.27 12.95 -5.73
C LEU A 27 8.05 11.53 -5.21
N ASN A 28 9.15 10.82 -4.95
CA ASN A 28 9.12 9.50 -4.32
C ASN A 28 9.16 9.63 -2.79
N LEU A 29 8.00 9.52 -2.15
CA LEU A 29 7.84 9.54 -0.68
C LEU A 29 8.65 8.44 0.01
N VAL A 30 8.68 7.23 -0.57
CA VAL A 30 9.42 6.09 0.02
C VAL A 30 10.91 6.41 0.04
N ASN A 31 11.45 6.95 -1.07
CA ASN A 31 12.82 7.40 -1.17
C ASN A 31 13.14 8.53 -0.17
N MET A 32 12.23 9.50 -0.05
CA MET A 32 12.38 10.65 0.84
C MET A 32 12.40 10.27 2.33
N LEU A 33 11.57 9.30 2.73
CA LEU A 33 11.48 8.83 4.12
C LEU A 33 12.57 7.82 4.50
N LEU A 34 12.96 6.94 3.57
CA LEU A 34 13.88 5.83 3.84
C LEU A 34 15.33 6.09 3.36
N GLY A 35 15.59 7.22 2.71
CA GLY A 35 16.94 7.72 2.44
C GLY A 35 17.64 7.09 1.24
N ALA A 36 16.95 6.88 0.13
CA ALA A 36 17.49 6.36 -1.14
C ALA A 36 18.21 5.00 -1.05
N TRP A 37 17.55 4.01 -0.44
CA TRP A 37 18.03 2.62 -0.37
C TRP A 37 17.29 1.78 -1.42
N PRO A 38 17.92 1.45 -2.57
CA PRO A 38 17.22 0.81 -3.68
C PRO A 38 16.62 -0.57 -3.34
N VAL A 39 17.27 -1.29 -2.41
CA VAL A 39 16.82 -2.60 -1.96
C VAL A 39 15.59 -2.48 -1.05
N VAL A 40 15.60 -1.52 -0.13
CA VAL A 40 14.50 -1.31 0.83
C VAL A 40 13.25 -0.80 0.10
N GLU A 41 13.42 0.13 -0.85
CA GLU A 41 12.33 0.61 -1.70
C GLU A 41 11.65 -0.53 -2.47
N LYS A 42 12.43 -1.43 -3.07
CA LYS A 42 11.89 -2.60 -3.76
C LYS A 42 11.09 -3.50 -2.82
N VAL A 43 11.60 -3.74 -1.61
CA VAL A 43 10.87 -4.55 -0.60
C VAL A 43 9.55 -3.88 -0.23
N VAL A 44 9.54 -2.56 -0.01
CA VAL A 44 8.30 -1.80 0.27
C VAL A 44 7.32 -1.94 -0.88
N TYR A 45 7.76 -1.80 -2.13
CA TYR A 45 6.88 -1.97 -3.29
C TYR A 45 6.32 -3.39 -3.46
N ILE A 46 7.12 -4.41 -3.15
CA ILE A 46 6.64 -5.80 -3.13
C ILE A 46 5.56 -5.98 -2.05
N LEU A 47 5.77 -5.45 -0.85
CA LEU A 47 4.81 -5.52 0.25
C LEU A 47 3.51 -4.77 -0.06
N VAL A 48 3.60 -3.58 -0.66
CA VAL A 48 2.45 -2.81 -1.15
C VAL A 48 1.68 -3.60 -2.20
N GLY A 49 2.36 -4.20 -3.17
CA GLY A 49 1.74 -5.03 -4.20
C GLY A 49 1.04 -6.26 -3.63
N ALA A 50 1.69 -6.97 -2.70
CA ALA A 50 1.11 -8.11 -2.00
C ALA A 50 -0.12 -7.71 -1.16
N ALA A 51 -0.05 -6.56 -0.47
CA ALA A 51 -1.18 -6.00 0.27
C ALA A 51 -2.35 -5.66 -0.66
N ALA A 52 -2.09 -5.08 -1.84
CA ALA A 52 -3.13 -4.78 -2.83
C ALA A 52 -3.84 -6.05 -3.31
N VAL A 53 -3.09 -7.10 -3.63
CA VAL A 53 -3.69 -8.40 -4.03
C VAL A 53 -4.51 -8.99 -2.89
N TYR A 54 -3.99 -8.99 -1.65
CA TYR A 54 -4.72 -9.47 -0.48
C TYR A 54 -6.02 -8.70 -0.27
N GLU A 55 -5.99 -7.38 -0.41
CA GLU A 55 -7.16 -6.52 -0.28
C GLU A 55 -8.16 -6.84 -1.39
N ILE A 56 -7.75 -6.90 -2.66
CA ILE A 56 -8.65 -7.24 -3.78
C ILE A 56 -9.38 -8.57 -3.54
N VAL A 57 -8.68 -9.59 -3.06
CA VAL A 57 -9.25 -10.94 -2.84
C VAL A 57 -10.13 -11.00 -1.61
N THR A 58 -9.78 -10.30 -0.53
CA THR A 58 -10.41 -10.50 0.79
C THR A 58 -11.26 -9.32 1.28
N HIS A 59 -11.22 -8.17 0.61
CA HIS A 59 -11.85 -6.92 1.06
C HIS A 59 -13.36 -7.08 1.28
N LYS A 60 -14.10 -7.65 0.32
CA LYS A 60 -15.57 -7.86 0.48
C LYS A 60 -15.94 -8.76 1.66
N GLN A 61 -15.09 -9.73 1.99
CA GLN A 61 -15.34 -10.65 3.11
C GLN A 61 -14.94 -10.06 4.46
N ASN A 62 -13.99 -9.12 4.47
CA ASN A 62 -13.40 -8.57 5.69
C ASN A 62 -13.92 -7.17 6.05
N CYS A 63 -14.46 -6.42 5.08
CA CYS A 63 -15.02 -5.10 5.26
C CYS A 63 -16.48 -5.19 5.70
N LYS A 64 -16.77 -4.71 6.93
CA LYS A 64 -18.13 -4.68 7.49
C LYS A 64 -19.11 -3.77 6.73
N LEU A 65 -18.60 -2.81 5.95
CA LEU A 65 -19.41 -1.84 5.19
C LEU A 65 -19.73 -2.33 3.77
N CYS A 66 -18.97 -3.30 3.25
CA CYS A 66 -19.17 -3.86 1.91
C CYS A 66 -19.94 -5.19 1.90
N SER A 67 -20.39 -5.65 3.07
CA SER A 67 -21.19 -6.88 3.24
C SER A 67 -22.70 -6.64 3.28
N SER A 68 -23.17 -5.48 2.80
CA SER A 68 -24.59 -5.15 2.66
C SER A 68 -25.19 -5.68 1.37
#